data_AF-A0A397HCU8-F1
#
_entry.id   AF-A0A397HCU8-F1
#
_cell.length_a   1.000
_cell.length_b   1.000
_cell.length_c   1.000
_cell.angle_alpha   90.00
_cell.angle_beta   90.00
_cell.angle_gamma   90.00
#
_symmetry.space_group_name_H-M   'P 1'
#
loop_
_entity.id
_entity.type
_entity.pdbx_description
1 polymer ?
#
loop_
_entity_poly.entity_id
_entity_poly.type
_entity_poly.pdbx_seq_one_letter_code
_entity_poly.pdbx_strand_id
1 'polypeptide(L)'
;MALRGIQLGLRVWEFVFSVLVMALIGNIIAMAFAGNPATINYSMYTATFSIVSLFYLVPASINLSWAIHPIIMIVLDVLNNIFFLSCAIALAARLECHSCSNQDYLLRNEITNGAHNRQKRCREAQASVAFLWFAWAGYMASTVVSILMARSSTVDMRSRTGRAPRARPSMAQV
;
A
#
# COMPACT_ATOMS: atom_id res chain seq x y z
N MET A 1 -2.93 -12.16 19.23
CA MET A 1 -1.70 -11.34 19.37
C MET A 1 -0.78 -11.46 18.16
N ALA A 2 -0.47 -12.67 17.67
CA ALA A 2 0.38 -12.87 16.49
C ALA A 2 -0.07 -12.09 15.23
N LEU A 3 -1.35 -12.14 14.87
CA LEU A 3 -1.90 -11.41 13.71
C LEU A 3 -1.70 -9.89 13.80
N ARG A 4 -1.81 -9.30 15.01
CA ARG A 4 -1.57 -7.85 15.22
C ARG A 4 -0.10 -7.48 15.04
N GLY A 5 0.82 -8.34 15.50
CA GLY A 5 2.26 -8.16 15.29
C GLY A 5 2.64 -8.23 13.80
N ILE A 6 2.06 -9.18 13.07
CA ILE A 6 2.22 -9.30 11.61
C ILE A 6 1.68 -8.04 10.91
N GLN A 7 0.50 -7.55 11.31
CA GLN A 7 -0.07 -6.33 10.75
C GLN A 7 0.83 -5.12 10.96
N LEU A 8 1.37 -4.95 12.18
CA LEU A 8 2.29 -3.85 12.48
C LEU A 8 3.57 -3.94 11.65
N GLY A 9 4.13 -5.15 11.49
CA GLY A 9 5.27 -5.39 10.61
C GLY A 9 4.98 -5.03 9.15
N LEU A 10 3.80 -5.39 8.65
CA LEU A 10 3.33 -5.02 7.31
C LEU A 10 3.16 -3.51 7.16
N ARG A 11 2.69 -2.78 8.19
CA ARG A 11 2.62 -1.30 8.15
C ARG A 11 3.99 -0.66 8.01
N VAL A 12 4.99 -1.15 8.75
CA VAL A 12 6.36 -0.62 8.64
C VAL A 12 6.93 -0.91 7.27
N TRP A 13 6.69 -2.11 6.74
CA TRP A 13 7.07 -2.48 5.37
C TRP A 13 6.44 -1.51 4.35
N GLU A 14 5.12 -1.37 4.36
CA GLU A 14 4.36 -0.46 3.49
C GLU A 14 4.89 0.98 3.57
N PHE A 15 5.18 1.46 4.78
CA PHE A 15 5.72 2.81 5.01
C PHE A 15 7.10 2.99 4.38
N VAL A 16 8.03 2.07 4.63
CA VAL A 16 9.38 2.13 4.08
C VAL A 16 9.35 2.13 2.55
N PHE A 17 8.61 1.20 1.94
CA PHE A 17 8.55 1.11 0.48
C PHE A 17 7.82 2.31 -0.14
N SER A 18 6.78 2.85 0.51
CA SER A 18 6.11 4.07 0.06
C SER A 18 7.04 5.28 0.07
N VAL A 19 7.84 5.45 1.13
CA VAL A 19 8.83 6.54 1.22
C VAL A 19 9.93 6.38 0.18
N LEU A 20 10.42 5.16 -0.06
CA LEU A 20 11.42 4.90 -1.10
C LEU A 20 10.89 5.24 -2.50
N VAL A 21 9.65 4.84 -2.82
CA VAL A 21 9.00 5.22 -4.09
C VAL A 21 8.86 6.73 -4.19
N MET A 22 8.39 7.40 -3.14
CA MET A 22 8.24 8.87 -3.13
C MET A 22 9.58 9.58 -3.35
N ALA A 23 10.66 9.12 -2.70
CA ALA A 23 11.99 9.70 -2.85
C ALA A 23 12.55 9.55 -4.27
N LEU A 24 12.42 8.36 -4.87
CA LEU A 24 12.89 8.09 -6.23
C LEU A 24 12.09 8.87 -7.28
N ILE A 25 10.76 8.84 -7.17
CA ILE A 25 9.88 9.60 -8.07
C ILE A 25 10.09 11.10 -7.91
N GLY A 26 10.25 11.59 -6.68
CA GLY A 26 10.58 12.99 -6.40
C GLY A 26 11.89 13.43 -7.04
N ASN A 27 12.92 12.58 -7.02
CA ASN A 27 14.19 12.87 -7.69
C ASN A 27 14.05 12.87 -9.22
N ILE A 28 13.24 11.96 -9.79
CA ILE A 28 12.91 11.97 -11.23
C ILE A 28 12.22 13.28 -11.63
N ILE A 29 11.31 13.79 -10.80
CA ILE A 29 10.62 15.08 -11.01
C ILE A 29 11.61 16.24 -10.94
N ALA A 30 12.51 16.26 -9.95
CA ALA A 30 13.51 17.31 -9.79
C ALA A 30 14.51 17.39 -10.97
N MET A 31 14.76 16.26 -11.64
CA MET A 31 15.62 16.20 -12.84
C MET A 31 14.89 16.57 -14.15
N ALA A 32 13.59 16.84 -14.10
CA ALA A 32 12.77 17.12 -15.28
C ALA A 32 12.96 18.56 -15.79
N PHE A 33 13.15 18.72 -17.11
CA PHE A 33 13.24 20.03 -17.76
C PHE A 33 12.07 20.31 -18.71
N ALA A 34 11.57 19.29 -19.42
CA ALA A 34 10.53 19.43 -20.44
C ALA A 34 9.14 18.96 -19.97
N GLY A 35 8.82 19.17 -18.69
CA GLY A 35 7.61 18.64 -18.06
C GLY A 35 7.73 17.16 -17.67
N ASN A 36 6.70 16.64 -16.98
CA ASN A 36 6.65 15.25 -16.53
C ASN A 36 5.46 14.50 -17.14
N PRO A 37 5.67 13.26 -17.62
CA PRO A 37 4.58 12.44 -18.14
C PRO A 37 3.59 12.11 -17.01
N ALA A 38 2.32 11.94 -17.39
CA ALA A 38 1.22 11.69 -16.45
C ALA A 38 1.48 10.48 -15.54
N THR A 39 2.18 9.45 -16.04
CA THR A 39 2.56 8.26 -15.28
C THR A 39 3.42 8.59 -14.05
N ILE A 40 4.38 9.50 -14.18
CA ILE A 40 5.26 9.90 -13.05
C ILE A 40 4.47 10.68 -12.00
N ASN A 41 3.56 11.57 -12.44
CA ASN A 41 2.69 12.31 -11.54
C ASN A 41 1.73 11.38 -10.79
N TYR A 42 1.20 10.35 -11.46
CA TYR A 42 0.37 9.32 -10.83
C TYR A 42 1.16 8.48 -9.81
N SER A 43 2.43 8.15 -10.08
CA SER A 43 3.30 7.49 -9.10
C SER A 43 3.51 8.34 -7.85
N MET A 44 3.69 9.65 -8.02
CA MET A 44 3.85 10.58 -6.89
C MET A 44 2.55 10.69 -6.07
N TYR A 45 1.39 10.74 -6.74
CA TYR A 45 0.08 10.70 -6.09
C TYR A 45 -0.08 9.41 -5.27
N THR A 46 0.21 8.26 -5.88
CA THR A 46 0.06 6.95 -5.24
C THR A 46 0.90 6.84 -3.96
N ALA A 47 2.18 7.25 -4.02
CA ALA A 47 3.06 7.23 -2.86
C ALA A 47 2.65 8.25 -1.78
N THR A 48 2.13 9.41 -2.16
CA THR A 48 1.65 10.42 -1.20
C THR A 48 0.37 9.96 -0.52
N PHE A 49 -0.59 9.44 -1.29
CA PHE A 49 -1.84 8.87 -0.78
C PHE A 49 -1.56 7.74 0.21
N SER A 50 -0.59 6.90 -0.10
CA SER A 50 -0.23 5.77 0.76
C SER A 50 0.35 6.22 2.10
N ILE A 51 1.24 7.21 2.12
CA ILE A 51 1.78 7.79 3.35
C ILE A 51 0.68 8.46 4.17
N VAL A 52 -0.19 9.25 3.54
CA VAL A 52 -1.33 9.88 4.21
C VAL A 52 -2.27 8.84 4.81
N SER A 53 -2.55 7.77 4.08
CA SER A 53 -3.35 6.67 4.61
C SER A 53 -2.64 6.01 5.79
N LEU A 54 -1.34 5.75 5.73
CA LEU A 54 -0.59 5.12 6.81
C LEU A 54 -0.61 5.92 8.12
N PHE A 55 -0.65 7.26 8.06
CA PHE A 55 -0.87 8.08 9.25
C PHE A 55 -2.18 7.77 9.98
N TYR A 56 -3.22 7.33 9.26
CA TYR A 56 -4.46 6.82 9.85
C TYR A 56 -4.35 5.34 10.25
N LEU A 57 -3.75 4.49 9.40
CA LEU A 57 -3.73 3.04 9.62
C LEU A 57 -2.79 2.63 10.76
N VAL A 58 -1.70 3.37 11.03
CA VAL A 58 -0.74 3.05 12.10
C VAL A 58 -1.35 3.22 13.51
N PRO A 59 -1.90 4.38 13.92
CA PRO A 59 -2.54 4.54 15.23
C PRO A 59 -3.69 3.55 15.44
N ALA A 60 -4.45 3.33 14.37
CA ALA A 60 -5.62 2.46 14.40
C ALA A 60 -5.22 0.98 14.52
N SER A 61 -4.01 0.59 14.10
CA SER A 61 -3.45 -0.74 14.34
C SER A 61 -2.96 -0.98 15.78
N ILE A 62 -2.60 0.08 16.52
CA ILE A 62 -2.11 0.01 17.90
C ILE A 62 -3.29 -0.08 18.88
N ASN A 63 -4.30 0.78 18.70
CA ASN A 63 -5.48 0.83 19.57
C ASN A 63 -6.77 0.68 18.74
N LEU A 64 -7.39 -0.50 18.82
CA LEU A 64 -8.63 -0.78 18.11
C LEU A 64 -9.80 0.14 18.56
N SER A 65 -9.74 0.68 19.78
CA SER A 65 -10.73 1.64 20.30
C SER A 65 -10.67 3.02 19.63
N TRP A 66 -9.55 3.33 18.95
CA TRP A 66 -9.40 4.58 18.18
C TRP A 66 -9.82 4.39 16.72
N ALA A 67 -10.00 3.14 16.29
CA ALA A 67 -10.57 2.82 14.99
C ALA A 67 -12.09 3.04 15.05
N ILE A 68 -12.54 4.23 14.63
CA ILE A 68 -13.96 4.61 14.55
C ILE A 68 -14.78 3.48 13.90
N HIS A 69 -14.29 2.93 12.77
CA HIS A 69 -14.85 1.74 12.14
C HIS A 69 -13.77 0.87 11.47
N PRO A 70 -13.78 -0.47 11.69
CA PRO A 70 -12.81 -1.40 11.08
C PRO A 70 -12.92 -1.50 9.55
N ILE A 71 -14.08 -1.11 8.99
CA ILE A 71 -14.32 -1.09 7.55
C ILE A 71 -13.43 -0.06 6.85
N ILE A 72 -13.15 1.09 7.48
CA ILE A 72 -12.37 2.16 6.88
C ILE A 72 -10.92 1.71 6.63
N MET A 73 -10.34 0.91 7.54
CA MET A 73 -9.01 0.34 7.36
C MET A 73 -8.94 -0.56 6.13
N ILE A 74 -9.91 -1.48 5.99
CA ILE A 74 -9.95 -2.42 4.87
C ILE A 74 -10.12 -1.67 3.55
N VAL A 75 -10.98 -0.66 3.51
CA VAL A 75 -11.18 0.17 2.31
C VAL A 75 -9.90 0.89 1.93
N LEU A 76 -9.19 1.50 2.90
CA LEU A 76 -7.93 2.18 2.62
C LEU A 76 -6.83 1.21 2.16
N ASP A 77 -6.75 0.02 2.75
CA ASP A 77 -5.82 -1.03 2.30
C ASP A 77 -6.10 -1.47 0.86
N VAL A 78 -7.36 -1.71 0.52
CA VAL A 78 -7.77 -2.09 -0.84
C VAL A 78 -7.52 -0.96 -1.83
N LEU A 79 -7.81 0.30 -1.47
CA LEU A 79 -7.55 1.45 -2.34
C LEU A 79 -6.05 1.60 -2.63
N ASN A 80 -5.21 1.54 -1.60
CA ASN A 80 -3.76 1.53 -1.80
C ASN A 80 -3.31 0.38 -2.69
N ASN A 81 -3.82 -0.82 -2.45
CA ASN A 81 -3.49 -2.00 -3.24
C ASN A 81 -3.80 -1.80 -4.74
N ILE A 82 -4.97 -1.25 -5.07
CA ILE A 82 -5.37 -0.95 -6.46
C ILE A 82 -4.50 0.15 -7.08
N PHE A 83 -4.20 1.21 -6.34
CA PHE A 83 -3.36 2.30 -6.84
C PHE A 83 -1.92 1.86 -7.09
N PHE A 84 -1.31 1.11 -6.18
CA PHE A 84 0.03 0.55 -6.41
C PHE A 84 0.06 -0.44 -7.56
N LEU A 85 -0.95 -1.30 -7.69
CA LEU A 85 -1.03 -2.26 -8.81
C LEU A 85 -1.08 -1.54 -10.16
N SER A 86 -2.02 -0.61 -10.30
CA SER A 86 -2.19 0.17 -11.54
C SER A 86 -0.94 1.00 -11.86
N CYS A 87 -0.32 1.61 -10.85
CA CYS A 87 0.91 2.38 -11.00
C CYS A 87 2.09 1.50 -11.44
N ALA A 88 2.26 0.31 -10.83
CA ALA A 88 3.33 -0.61 -11.17
C ALA A 88 3.21 -1.11 -12.61
N ILE A 89 1.99 -1.49 -13.04
CA ILE A 89 1.71 -1.95 -14.40
C ILE A 89 1.92 -0.81 -15.41
N ALA A 90 1.38 0.38 -15.14
CA ALA A 90 1.49 1.52 -16.04
C ALA A 90 2.96 1.95 -16.23
N LEU A 91 3.75 1.99 -15.15
CA LEU A 91 5.15 2.38 -15.23
C LEU A 91 5.99 1.29 -15.92
N ALA A 92 5.73 0.01 -15.66
CA ALA A 92 6.40 -1.09 -16.33
C ALA A 92 6.11 -1.11 -17.85
N ALA A 93 4.85 -0.92 -18.24
CA ALA A 93 4.44 -0.92 -19.65
C ALA A 93 5.07 0.22 -20.45
N ARG A 94 5.30 1.38 -19.83
CA ARG A 94 5.92 2.54 -20.49
C ARG A 94 7.45 2.48 -20.51
N LEU A 95 8.07 1.73 -19.61
CA LEU A 95 9.52 1.57 -19.56
C LEU A 95 10.02 0.42 -20.45
N GLU A 96 9.20 -0.61 -20.69
CA GLU A 96 9.55 -1.81 -21.49
C GLU A 96 10.90 -2.48 -21.09
N CYS A 97 11.44 -2.13 -19.92
CA CYS A 97 12.68 -2.62 -19.30
C CYS A 97 13.87 -2.79 -20.27
N HIS A 98 14.18 -1.77 -21.07
CA HIS A 98 15.34 -1.81 -21.96
C HIS A 98 16.66 -1.39 -21.28
N SER A 99 17.79 -1.62 -21.95
CA SER A 99 19.09 -1.20 -21.41
C SER A 99 19.20 0.32 -21.34
N CYS A 100 19.43 0.85 -20.13
CA CYS A 100 19.69 2.27 -19.92
C CYS A 100 21.02 2.74 -20.56
N SER A 101 21.87 1.86 -21.11
CA SER A 101 23.06 2.27 -21.85
C SER A 101 22.77 2.72 -23.29
N ASN A 102 21.60 2.37 -23.84
CA ASN A 102 21.25 2.66 -25.22
C ASN A 102 20.68 4.09 -25.37
N GLN A 103 21.43 4.97 -26.03
CA GLN A 103 21.07 6.37 -26.20
C GLN A 103 19.83 6.57 -27.08
N ASP A 104 19.60 5.72 -28.07
CA ASP A 104 18.42 5.80 -28.95
C ASP A 104 17.13 5.52 -28.18
N TYR A 105 17.18 4.54 -27.28
CA TYR A 105 16.08 4.25 -26.36
C TYR A 105 15.79 5.44 -25.42
N LEU A 106 16.84 6.07 -24.88
CA LEU A 106 16.70 7.22 -23.99
C LEU A 106 16.10 8.45 -24.67
N LEU A 107 16.33 8.63 -25.98
CA LEU A 107 15.78 9.73 -26.79
C LEU A 107 14.34 9.48 -27.22
N ARG A 108 13.99 8.23 -27.56
CA ARG A 108 12.66 7.91 -28.09
C ARG A 108 11.60 7.73 -27.01
N ASN A 109 11.99 7.38 -25.78
CA ASN A 109 11.04 7.16 -24.70
C ASN A 109 10.64 8.48 -24.00
N GLU A 110 9.33 8.70 -23.88
CA GLU A 110 8.71 9.87 -23.23
C GLU A 110 9.08 10.01 -21.75
N ILE A 111 9.40 8.90 -21.07
CA ILE A 111 9.76 8.92 -19.65
C ILE A 111 11.21 9.37 -19.43
N THR A 112 12.12 9.04 -20.35
CA THR A 112 13.57 9.29 -20.17
C THR A 112 14.07 10.54 -20.87
N ASN A 113 13.41 11.00 -21.94
CA ASN A 113 13.89 12.11 -22.77
C ASN A 113 13.87 13.48 -22.05
N GLY A 114 12.99 13.66 -21.06
CA GLY A 114 12.78 14.94 -20.38
C GLY A 114 13.80 15.36 -19.31
N ALA A 115 15.02 14.80 -19.28
CA ALA A 115 16.00 15.06 -18.23
C ALA A 115 17.42 15.34 -18.72
N HIS A 116 18.15 16.15 -17.94
CA HIS A 116 19.56 16.46 -18.19
C HIS A 116 20.44 15.19 -18.18
N ASN A 117 20.15 14.27 -17.26
CA ASN A 117 20.84 12.97 -17.14
C ASN A 117 19.88 11.80 -17.41
N ARG A 118 19.67 11.48 -18.68
CA ARG A 118 18.71 10.46 -19.13
C ARG A 118 19.05 9.05 -18.62
N GLN A 119 20.33 8.71 -18.55
CA GLN A 119 20.82 7.44 -17.99
C GLN A 119 20.43 7.25 -16.52
N LYS A 120 20.65 8.29 -15.70
CA LYS A 120 20.31 8.27 -14.26
C LYS A 120 18.80 8.11 -14.07
N ARG A 121 18.00 8.89 -14.80
CA ARG A 121 16.52 8.82 -14.77
C ARG A 121 15.99 7.45 -15.16
N CYS A 122 16.59 6.79 -16.16
CA CYS A 122 16.21 5.43 -16.57
C CYS A 122 16.44 4.39 -15.45
N ARG A 123 17.61 4.43 -14.79
CA ARG A 123 17.93 3.51 -13.68
C ARG A 123 17.02 3.74 -12.48
N GLU A 124 16.73 4.99 -12.15
CA GLU A 124 15.81 5.33 -11.06
C GLU A 124 14.38 4.92 -11.38
N ALA A 125 13.93 5.08 -12.63
CA ALA A 125 12.62 4.62 -13.06
C ALA A 125 12.50 3.09 -12.98
N GLN A 126 13.52 2.34 -13.42
CA GLN A 126 13.55 0.87 -13.27
C GLN A 126 13.54 0.44 -11.81
N ALA A 127 14.34 1.09 -10.95
CA ALA A 127 14.33 0.84 -9.52
C ALA A 127 12.94 1.12 -8.91
N SER A 128 12.29 2.22 -9.30
CA SER A 128 10.96 2.57 -8.81
C SER A 128 9.89 1.53 -9.18
N VAL A 129 9.96 0.92 -10.37
CA VAL A 129 9.06 -0.19 -10.75
C VAL A 129 9.21 -1.37 -9.78
N ALA A 130 10.43 -1.76 -9.45
CA ALA A 130 10.66 -2.85 -8.51
C ALA A 130 10.11 -2.52 -7.11
N PHE A 131 10.37 -1.32 -6.60
CA PHE A 131 9.85 -0.88 -5.30
C PHE A 131 8.32 -0.76 -5.28
N LEU A 132 7.69 -0.34 -6.38
CA LEU A 132 6.22 -0.34 -6.52
C LEU A 132 5.63 -1.75 -6.40
N TRP A 133 6.27 -2.76 -7.00
CA TRP A 133 5.84 -4.16 -6.87
C TRP A 133 6.02 -4.70 -5.44
N PHE A 134 7.10 -4.34 -4.76
CA PHE A 134 7.30 -4.72 -3.34
C PHE A 134 6.30 -4.03 -2.41
N ALA A 135 5.99 -2.76 -2.65
CA ALA A 135 4.95 -2.03 -1.93
C ALA A 135 3.57 -2.68 -2.15
N TRP A 136 3.24 -3.00 -3.40
CA TRP A 136 2.01 -3.68 -3.77
C TRP A 136 1.86 -5.03 -3.04
N ALA A 137 2.91 -5.85 -3.02
CA ALA A 137 2.88 -7.13 -2.32
C ALA A 137 2.62 -6.96 -0.80
N GLY A 138 3.19 -5.91 -0.20
CA GLY A 138 2.92 -5.52 1.19
C GLY A 138 1.45 -5.18 1.44
N TYR A 139 0.90 -4.27 0.63
CA TYR A 139 -0.52 -3.86 0.71
C TYR A 139 -1.49 -5.03 0.45
N MET A 140 -1.14 -5.94 -0.46
CA MET A 140 -1.95 -7.13 -0.71
C MET A 140 -1.93 -8.08 0.50
N ALA A 141 -0.76 -8.36 1.07
CA ALA A 141 -0.64 -9.18 2.27
C ALA A 141 -1.42 -8.57 3.45
N SER A 142 -1.32 -7.25 3.63
CA SER A 142 -2.03 -6.50 4.66
C SER A 142 -3.55 -6.51 4.47
N THR A 143 -4.02 -6.42 3.22
CA THR A 143 -5.45 -6.57 2.88
C THR A 143 -5.95 -7.97 3.27
N VAL A 144 -5.21 -9.02 2.93
CA VAL A 144 -5.59 -10.41 3.27
C VAL A 144 -5.64 -10.60 4.78
N VAL A 145 -4.62 -10.14 5.50
CA VAL A 145 -4.57 -10.25 6.97
C VAL A 145 -5.72 -9.49 7.61
N SER A 146 -6.04 -8.28 7.12
CA SER A 146 -7.19 -7.49 7.59
C SER A 146 -8.52 -8.22 7.37
N ILE A 147 -8.73 -8.86 6.21
CA ILE A 147 -9.92 -9.68 5.93
C ILE A 147 -10.01 -10.88 6.88
N LEU A 148 -8.89 -11.58 7.11
CA LEU A 148 -8.85 -12.72 8.02
C LEU A 148 -9.18 -12.31 9.46
N MET A 149 -8.66 -11.16 9.91
CA MET A 149 -8.99 -10.61 11.24
C MET A 149 -10.45 -10.16 11.35
N ALA A 150 -11.03 -9.60 10.29
CA ALA A 150 -12.45 -9.25 10.27
C ALA A 150 -13.34 -10.50 10.36
N ARG A 151 -12.98 -11.58 9.64
CA ARG A 151 -13.72 -12.85 9.68
C ARG A 151 -13.68 -13.52 11.05
N SER A 152 -12.53 -13.56 11.72
CA SER A 152 -12.44 -14.13 13.07
C SER A 152 -13.27 -13.35 14.09
N SER A 153 -13.27 -12.02 13.99
CA SER A 153 -14.07 -11.13 14.85
C SER A 153 -15.58 -11.30 14.67
N THR A 154 -16.02 -11.69 13.46
CA THR A 154 -17.44 -11.93 13.14
C THR A 154 -17.95 -13.26 13.70
N VAL A 155 -17.08 -14.27 13.84
CA VAL A 155 -17.42 -15.56 14.47
C VAL A 155 -17.69 -15.38 15.97
N ASP A 156 -16.94 -14.51 16.64
CA ASP A 156 -17.16 -14.19 18.05
C ASP A 156 -18.43 -13.34 18.29
N MET A 157 -18.94 -12.62 17.30
CA MET A 157 -20.25 -11.96 17.44
C MET A 157 -21.42 -12.95 17.36
N ARG A 158 -21.24 -14.11 16.71
CA ARG A 158 -22.27 -15.15 16.64
C ARG A 158 -22.41 -15.92 17.97
N SER A 159 -21.38 -15.92 18.82
CA SER A 159 -21.46 -16.52 20.16
C SER A 159 -22.15 -15.61 21.19
N ARG A 160 -22.18 -14.28 20.98
CA ARG A 160 -22.83 -13.34 21.90
C ARG A 160 -24.32 -13.10 21.64
N THR A 161 -24.84 -13.51 20.48
CA THR A 161 -26.29 -13.60 20.20
C THR A 161 -26.90 -14.98 20.50
N GLY A 162 -26.09 -15.92 20.98
CA GLY A 162 -26.55 -17.19 21.53
C GLY A 162 -27.10 -16.99 22.94
N ARG A 163 -28.40 -16.67 23.04
CA ARG A 163 -29.32 -17.01 24.13
C ARG A 163 -28.64 -17.32 25.48
N ALA A 164 -28.66 -16.35 26.40
CA ALA A 164 -28.39 -16.62 27.81
C ALA A 164 -29.10 -17.93 28.24
N PRO A 165 -28.40 -18.92 28.84
CA PRO A 165 -29.09 -20.04 29.44
C PRO A 165 -30.01 -19.44 30.50
N ARG A 166 -31.32 -19.62 30.33
CA ARG A 166 -32.30 -19.34 31.38
C ARG A 166 -31.79 -20.04 32.64
N ALA A 167 -31.31 -19.26 33.60
CA ALA A 167 -31.10 -19.71 34.95
C ALA A 167 -32.46 -20.25 35.44
N ARG A 168 -32.58 -21.58 35.48
CA ARG A 168 -33.67 -22.24 36.18
C ARG A 168 -33.39 -22.06 37.67
N PRO A 169 -34.25 -21.41 38.45
CA PRO A 169 -34.06 -21.35 39.89
C PRO A 169 -34.14 -22.77 40.45
N SER A 170 -33.13 -23.17 41.21
CA SER A 170 -33.14 -24.40 42.00
C SER A 170 -34.13 -24.22 43.15
N MET A 171 -35.34 -24.73 43.01
CA MET A 171 -36.28 -24.89 44.12
C MET A 171 -35.84 -26.10 44.95
N ALA A 172 -34.98 -25.85 45.94
CA ALA A 172 -34.68 -26.79 47.00
C ALA A 172 -34.24 -26.02 48.26
N GLN A 173 -35.20 -25.34 48.88
CA GLN A 173 -35.21 -25.08 50.31
C GLN A 173 -36.65 -25.27 50.79
N VAL A 174 -36.98 -26.51 51.19
CA VAL A 174 -37.89 -26.83 52.29
C VAL A 174 -37.35 -28.09 52.94
#